data_AF-A0A3D3P4M9-F1
#
_entry.id   AF-A0A3D3P4M9-F1
#
_cell.length_a   1.000
_cell.length_b   1.000
_cell.length_c   1.000
_cell.angle_alpha   90.00
_cell.angle_beta   90.00
_cell.angle_gamma   90.00
#
_symmetry.space_group_name_H-M   'P 1'
#
loop_
_entity.id
_entity.type
_entity.pdbx_description
1 polymer ?
#
loop_
_entity_poly.entity_id
_entity_poly.type
_entity_poly.pdbx_seq_one_letter_code
_entity_poly.pdbx_strand_id
1 'polypeptide(L)'
;LTLAGGKVLHQEFNGRLSGAIDRSLGRKRSPRTKKPMSRPADWSAAWDWGAYPEKDAEMADVQLAEKAAEALQEDFEKPFFMSVGFFRPHVPLFVPPKWFELYDLKTLRLPQTPILDLNDLPENFLGINDYALAPTHAEVVEAGKQRSLTHAYLASVSFVDHCVGIVLESLKSSPYAENTLIVLWSDHGFHLGEKQHWAKRTLWEESTKVPLLFVGPGIKPGEDCREPASLLDIYPTLVKLCDLPASSYLEGVSLLPQLRDAATPREKPAITSSYFGNHSIRSRDWRLISYEDGAKELYDHRTDSDEFHNLANDPEHRNTLEDLSNWLPKKAAPEFKAKSERARGRKK
;
A
#
# COMPACT_ATOMS: atom_id res chain seq x y z
N LEU A 1 -11.29 5.54 23.96
CA LEU A 1 -11.80 4.24 23.48
C LEU A 1 -11.08 3.87 22.18
N THR A 2 -10.58 2.67 22.04
CA THR A 2 -9.85 2.21 20.85
C THR A 2 -10.56 1.02 20.23
N LEU A 3 -10.93 1.14 18.97
CA LEU A 3 -11.62 0.12 18.20
C LEU A 3 -10.76 -0.30 17.01
N ALA A 4 -10.60 -1.59 16.79
CA ALA A 4 -9.94 -2.06 15.58
C ALA A 4 -10.47 -3.40 15.09
N GLY A 5 -10.44 -3.58 13.77
CA GLY A 5 -10.74 -4.86 13.15
C GLY A 5 -10.10 -5.03 11.79
N GLY A 6 -10.28 -6.22 11.24
CA GLY A 6 -9.75 -6.59 9.94
C GLY A 6 -8.24 -6.83 9.94
N LYS A 7 -7.57 -6.38 8.89
CA LYS A 7 -6.16 -6.64 8.58
C LYS A 7 -5.30 -5.39 8.75
N VAL A 8 -5.32 -4.80 9.94
CA VAL A 8 -4.30 -3.82 10.36
C VAL A 8 -2.98 -4.54 10.68
N LEU A 9 -3.09 -5.75 11.22
CA LEU A 9 -1.98 -6.64 11.52
C LEU A 9 -2.21 -7.99 10.83
N HIS A 10 -1.11 -8.71 10.55
CA HIS A 10 -1.21 -10.09 10.08
C HIS A 10 -1.79 -11.04 11.14
N GLN A 11 -1.69 -10.65 12.41
CA GLN A 11 -2.20 -11.36 13.58
C GLN A 11 -3.32 -10.55 14.24
N GLU A 12 -3.97 -11.13 15.25
CA GLU A 12 -4.91 -10.38 16.09
C GLU A 12 -4.15 -9.53 17.11
N PHE A 13 -4.84 -8.56 17.72
CA PHE A 13 -4.30 -7.77 18.83
C PHE A 13 -4.21 -8.64 20.09
N ASN A 14 -3.15 -9.44 20.18
CA ASN A 14 -2.90 -10.37 21.27
C ASN A 14 -1.49 -10.14 21.88
N GLY A 15 -1.17 -10.88 22.94
CA GLY A 15 0.12 -10.80 23.61
C GLY A 15 0.43 -9.38 24.09
N ARG A 16 1.55 -8.80 23.63
CA ARG A 16 1.97 -7.43 23.99
C ARG A 16 1.02 -6.33 23.48
N LEU A 17 0.14 -6.66 22.53
CA LEU A 17 -0.82 -5.73 21.94
C LEU A 17 -2.24 -5.94 22.49
N SER A 18 -2.46 -6.86 23.43
CA SER A 18 -3.82 -7.14 23.95
C SER A 18 -4.46 -5.94 24.65
N GLY A 19 -3.67 -5.05 25.24
CA GLY A 19 -4.15 -3.80 25.85
C GLY A 19 -4.17 -2.60 24.89
N ALA A 20 -3.83 -2.79 23.61
CA ALA A 20 -3.80 -1.69 22.64
C ALA A 20 -5.19 -1.36 22.07
N ILE A 21 -6.15 -2.29 22.18
CA ILE A 21 -7.50 -2.16 21.65
C ILE A 21 -8.50 -2.46 22.77
N ASP A 22 -9.38 -1.50 23.06
CA ASP A 22 -10.46 -1.64 24.03
C ASP A 22 -11.58 -2.53 23.48
N ARG A 23 -11.88 -2.43 22.18
CA ARG A 23 -12.95 -3.20 21.52
C ARG A 23 -12.55 -3.69 20.13
N SER A 24 -12.62 -5.00 19.93
CA SER A 24 -12.43 -5.60 18.60
C SER A 24 -13.67 -5.46 17.73
N LEU A 25 -13.51 -4.96 16.51
CA LEU A 25 -14.51 -5.04 15.43
C LEU A 25 -14.46 -6.43 14.74
N GLY A 26 -13.53 -7.28 15.15
CA GLY A 26 -13.37 -8.65 14.67
C GLY A 26 -12.55 -8.77 13.39
N ARG A 27 -12.21 -10.01 13.05
CA ARG A 27 -11.41 -10.36 11.88
C ARG A 27 -11.89 -11.67 11.29
N LYS A 28 -12.67 -11.59 10.22
CA LYS A 28 -13.12 -12.78 9.48
C LYS A 28 -12.28 -12.99 8.23
N ARG A 29 -12.39 -14.17 7.64
CA ARG A 29 -11.81 -14.49 6.33
C ARG A 29 -12.93 -14.63 5.32
N SER A 30 -12.80 -13.99 4.17
CA SER A 30 -13.73 -14.19 3.06
C SER A 30 -13.69 -15.65 2.59
N PRO A 31 -14.81 -16.16 2.04
CA PRO A 31 -14.87 -17.49 1.45
C PRO A 31 -13.76 -17.72 0.43
N ARG A 32 -13.37 -18.99 0.29
CA ARG A 32 -12.44 -19.44 -0.76
C ARG A 32 -13.09 -20.55 -1.55
N THR A 33 -12.77 -20.60 -2.83
CA THR A 33 -13.20 -21.68 -3.70
C THR A 33 -12.52 -23.00 -3.33
N LYS A 34 -13.24 -24.12 -3.52
CA LYS A 34 -12.68 -25.47 -3.30
C LYS A 34 -11.75 -25.89 -4.43
N LYS A 35 -11.98 -25.39 -5.64
CA LYS A 35 -11.18 -25.64 -6.84
C LYS A 35 -10.63 -24.31 -7.38
N PRO A 36 -9.45 -24.33 -8.02
CA PRO A 36 -8.92 -23.14 -8.68
C PRO A 36 -9.92 -22.54 -9.67
N MET A 37 -10.03 -21.21 -9.73
CA MET A 37 -10.89 -20.53 -10.71
C MET A 37 -10.12 -20.11 -11.96
N SER A 38 -9.08 -19.29 -11.78
CA SER A 38 -8.41 -18.63 -12.90
C SER A 38 -6.91 -18.89 -12.95
N ARG A 39 -6.31 -19.26 -11.82
CA ARG A 39 -4.88 -19.57 -11.76
C ARG A 39 -4.52 -20.86 -12.53
N PRO A 40 -3.36 -20.87 -13.20
CA PRO A 40 -2.67 -22.11 -13.56
C PRO A 40 -2.44 -23.04 -12.36
N ALA A 41 -2.38 -24.35 -12.63
CA ALA A 41 -2.36 -25.38 -11.58
C ALA A 41 -1.07 -25.35 -10.73
N ASP A 42 0.04 -25.04 -11.38
CA ASP A 42 1.41 -24.92 -10.87
C ASP A 42 1.65 -23.62 -10.09
N TRP A 43 0.78 -22.61 -10.25
CA TRP A 43 0.87 -21.37 -9.48
C TRP A 43 0.40 -21.54 -8.04
N SER A 44 0.92 -20.69 -7.15
CA SER A 44 0.47 -20.63 -5.75
C SER A 44 -1.03 -20.36 -5.67
N ALA A 45 -1.73 -21.01 -4.73
CA ALA A 45 -3.13 -20.72 -4.44
C ALA A 45 -3.39 -19.28 -3.95
N ALA A 46 -2.33 -18.57 -3.54
CA ALA A 46 -2.44 -17.14 -3.27
C ALA A 46 -2.73 -16.33 -4.53
N TRP A 47 -2.36 -16.82 -5.71
CA TRP A 47 -2.54 -16.16 -7.01
C TRP A 47 -3.74 -16.70 -7.77
N ASP A 48 -4.83 -17.00 -7.07
CA ASP A 48 -6.12 -17.27 -7.71
C ASP A 48 -7.02 -16.04 -7.68
N TRP A 49 -7.97 -15.99 -8.61
CA TRP A 49 -8.90 -14.88 -8.73
C TRP A 49 -10.18 -15.28 -9.45
N GLY A 50 -11.25 -14.51 -9.23
CA GLY A 50 -12.51 -14.69 -9.93
C GLY A 50 -13.70 -14.05 -9.23
N ALA A 51 -14.83 -14.09 -9.91
CA ALA A 51 -16.13 -13.62 -9.43
C ALA A 51 -16.71 -14.61 -8.39
N TYR A 52 -16.36 -14.40 -7.12
CA TYR A 52 -16.77 -15.25 -5.99
C TYR A 52 -16.55 -14.50 -4.66
N PRO A 53 -17.38 -14.68 -3.62
CA PRO A 53 -18.65 -15.43 -3.57
C PRO A 53 -19.77 -14.71 -4.34
N GLU A 54 -20.99 -15.24 -4.32
CA GLU A 54 -22.13 -14.69 -5.06
C GLU A 54 -22.60 -13.33 -4.49
N LYS A 55 -22.46 -13.11 -3.18
CA LYS A 55 -22.99 -11.92 -2.50
C LYS A 55 -21.94 -11.19 -1.66
N ASP A 56 -22.06 -9.87 -1.64
CA ASP A 56 -21.24 -8.97 -0.82
C ASP A 56 -21.30 -9.31 0.67
N ALA A 57 -22.48 -9.64 1.21
CA ALA A 57 -22.67 -9.94 2.62
C ALA A 57 -21.84 -11.16 3.11
N GLU A 58 -21.36 -12.00 2.20
CA GLU A 58 -20.49 -13.14 2.54
C GLU A 58 -19.02 -12.73 2.69
N MET A 59 -18.65 -11.55 2.19
CA MET A 59 -17.30 -11.04 2.26
C MET A 59 -16.97 -10.50 3.64
N ALA A 60 -15.79 -10.86 4.15
CA ALA A 60 -15.34 -10.42 5.46
C ALA A 60 -15.16 -8.90 5.55
N ASP A 61 -14.83 -8.24 4.45
CA ASP A 61 -14.69 -6.78 4.36
C ASP A 61 -16.02 -6.05 4.57
N VAL A 62 -17.12 -6.54 3.96
CA VAL A 62 -18.47 -5.98 4.15
C VAL A 62 -18.92 -6.19 5.60
N GLN A 63 -18.75 -7.40 6.13
CA GLN A 63 -19.10 -7.70 7.53
C GLN A 63 -18.27 -6.88 8.53
N LEU A 64 -17.04 -6.49 8.17
CA LEU A 64 -16.23 -5.58 8.98
C LEU A 64 -16.74 -4.14 8.88
N ALA A 65 -17.07 -3.68 7.66
CA ALA A 65 -17.64 -2.36 7.42
C ALA A 65 -18.97 -2.18 8.17
N GLU A 66 -19.86 -3.17 8.12
CA GLU A 66 -21.13 -3.18 8.86
C GLU A 66 -20.92 -3.07 10.37
N LYS A 67 -19.96 -3.82 10.93
CA LYS A 67 -19.64 -3.71 12.37
C LYS A 67 -19.06 -2.36 12.77
N ALA A 68 -18.22 -1.76 11.91
CA ALA A 68 -17.72 -0.42 12.14
C ALA A 68 -18.88 0.60 12.07
N ALA A 69 -19.77 0.43 11.08
CA ALA A 69 -20.97 1.24 10.93
C ALA A 69 -21.91 1.14 12.14
N GLU A 70 -22.17 -0.07 12.65
CA GLU A 70 -22.95 -0.30 13.88
C GLU A 70 -22.31 0.41 15.07
N ALA A 71 -20.99 0.23 15.26
CA ALA A 71 -20.26 0.85 16.35
C ALA A 71 -20.34 2.39 16.32
N LEU A 72 -20.34 3.01 15.13
CA LEU A 72 -20.44 4.47 14.98
C LEU A 72 -21.81 5.03 15.39
N GLN A 73 -22.86 4.21 15.44
CA GLN A 73 -24.19 4.63 15.89
C GLN A 73 -24.36 4.58 17.42
N GLU A 74 -23.36 4.11 18.14
CA GLU A 74 -23.39 4.03 19.60
C GLU A 74 -22.94 5.35 20.26
N ASP A 75 -23.36 5.57 21.50
CA ASP A 75 -22.89 6.67 22.32
C ASP A 75 -21.56 6.32 23.01
N PHE A 76 -20.55 7.15 22.82
CA PHE A 76 -19.23 7.02 23.42
C PHE A 76 -19.02 8.09 24.48
N GLU A 77 -18.79 7.68 25.73
CA GLU A 77 -18.49 8.60 26.83
C GLU A 77 -17.12 9.30 26.72
N LYS A 78 -16.22 8.76 25.87
CA LYS A 78 -14.85 9.25 25.67
C LYS A 78 -14.55 9.34 24.18
N PRO A 79 -13.63 10.23 23.74
CA PRO A 79 -13.12 10.22 22.38
C PRO A 79 -12.65 8.83 21.96
N PHE A 80 -12.88 8.51 20.69
CA PHE A 80 -12.52 7.21 20.12
C PHE A 80 -11.42 7.32 19.07
N PHE A 81 -10.68 6.22 18.90
CA PHE A 81 -9.85 5.94 17.74
C PHE A 81 -10.35 4.64 17.12
N MET A 82 -10.68 4.65 15.83
CA MET A 82 -11.19 3.48 15.11
C MET A 82 -10.29 3.15 13.92
N SER A 83 -9.85 1.90 13.83
CA SER A 83 -9.08 1.38 12.70
C SER A 83 -9.79 0.23 12.00
N VAL A 84 -10.13 0.42 10.73
CA VAL A 84 -10.87 -0.55 9.91
C VAL A 84 -9.98 -1.03 8.78
N GLY A 85 -9.31 -2.16 8.98
CA GLY A 85 -8.36 -2.69 7.99
C GLY A 85 -9.03 -3.63 6.99
N PHE A 86 -9.40 -3.13 5.81
CA PHE A 86 -9.89 -4.00 4.73
C PHE A 86 -8.78 -4.93 4.19
N PHE A 87 -9.14 -6.15 3.80
CA PHE A 87 -8.28 -7.18 3.26
C PHE A 87 -8.06 -7.04 1.76
N ARG A 88 -9.13 -6.78 0.99
CA ARG A 88 -9.01 -6.52 -0.44
C ARG A 88 -8.19 -5.23 -0.65
N PRO A 89 -7.41 -5.10 -1.73
CA PRO A 89 -7.24 -6.03 -2.85
C PRO A 89 -6.11 -7.07 -2.63
N HIS A 90 -5.77 -7.46 -1.40
CA HIS A 90 -4.70 -8.45 -1.20
C HIS A 90 -5.07 -9.85 -1.72
N VAL A 91 -4.30 -10.42 -2.64
CA VAL A 91 -4.48 -11.77 -3.22
C VAL A 91 -4.82 -12.90 -2.21
N PRO A 92 -5.58 -13.96 -2.56
CA PRO A 92 -6.22 -14.22 -3.86
C PRO A 92 -7.40 -13.28 -4.11
N LEU A 93 -7.63 -12.87 -5.35
CA LEU A 93 -8.55 -11.79 -5.74
C LEU A 93 -9.95 -12.32 -6.04
N PHE A 94 -10.70 -12.57 -4.97
CA PHE A 94 -12.10 -12.98 -5.05
C PHE A 94 -13.00 -11.86 -4.54
N VAL A 95 -13.90 -11.39 -5.41
CA VAL A 95 -15.01 -10.49 -5.05
C VAL A 95 -16.26 -10.87 -5.85
N PRO A 96 -17.47 -10.49 -5.40
CA PRO A 96 -18.69 -10.85 -6.11
C PRO A 96 -18.81 -10.39 -7.57
N PRO A 97 -19.58 -11.10 -8.42
CA PRO A 97 -19.63 -10.87 -9.86
C PRO A 97 -19.89 -9.43 -10.29
N LYS A 98 -20.80 -8.72 -9.61
CA LYS A 98 -21.17 -7.34 -9.95
C LYS A 98 -19.98 -6.37 -9.99
N TRP A 99 -18.91 -6.65 -9.24
CA TRP A 99 -17.70 -5.81 -9.22
C TRP A 99 -16.84 -6.01 -10.46
N PHE A 100 -16.85 -7.22 -11.03
CA PHE A 100 -16.21 -7.48 -12.32
C PHE A 100 -17.00 -6.82 -13.45
N GLU A 101 -18.33 -6.79 -13.37
CA GLU A 101 -19.22 -6.20 -14.38
C GLU A 101 -19.03 -4.68 -14.56
N LEU A 102 -18.41 -3.98 -13.60
CA LEU A 102 -18.06 -2.56 -13.71
C LEU A 102 -17.00 -2.27 -14.78
N TYR A 103 -16.25 -3.28 -15.21
CA TYR A 103 -15.12 -3.12 -16.11
C TYR A 103 -15.30 -4.00 -17.34
N ASP A 104 -15.23 -3.38 -18.52
CA ASP A 104 -15.11 -4.14 -19.76
C ASP A 104 -13.68 -4.69 -19.91
N LEU A 105 -13.57 -6.01 -19.78
CA LEU A 105 -12.32 -6.74 -19.88
C LEU A 105 -11.57 -6.40 -21.19
N LYS A 106 -12.27 -6.20 -22.31
CA LYS A 106 -11.64 -5.98 -23.62
C LYS A 106 -10.98 -4.60 -23.74
N THR A 107 -11.56 -3.58 -23.11
CA THR A 107 -11.08 -2.19 -23.19
C THR A 107 -10.24 -1.77 -22.00
N LEU A 108 -10.12 -2.63 -20.98
CA LEU A 108 -9.27 -2.42 -19.81
C LEU A 108 -7.83 -2.05 -20.23
N ARG A 109 -7.30 -0.97 -19.68
CA ARG A 109 -5.93 -0.54 -19.93
C ARG A 109 -4.99 -1.34 -19.05
N LEU A 110 -3.99 -1.96 -19.68
CA LEU A 110 -2.91 -2.61 -18.96
C LEU A 110 -1.77 -1.62 -18.79
N PRO A 111 -0.92 -1.82 -17.78
CA PRO A 111 0.29 -1.04 -17.64
C PRO A 111 1.19 -1.18 -18.87
N GLN A 112 2.00 -0.17 -19.15
CA GLN A 112 3.04 -0.28 -20.16
C GLN A 112 4.17 -1.15 -19.61
N THR A 113 4.66 -2.07 -20.45
CA THR A 113 5.71 -3.03 -20.07
C THR A 113 6.70 -3.16 -21.21
N PRO A 114 7.63 -2.20 -21.39
CA PRO A 114 8.65 -2.29 -22.43
C PRO A 114 9.47 -3.58 -22.29
N ILE A 115 9.78 -4.22 -23.41
CA ILE A 115 10.52 -5.50 -23.43
C ILE A 115 11.91 -5.35 -22.78
N LEU A 116 12.52 -4.16 -22.92
CA LEU A 116 13.87 -3.86 -22.47
C LEU A 116 13.91 -3.06 -21.15
N ASP A 117 12.78 -2.94 -20.44
CA ASP A 117 12.62 -2.12 -19.22
C ASP A 117 13.53 -2.56 -18.05
N LEU A 118 14.12 -3.76 -18.11
CA LEU A 118 15.03 -4.27 -17.09
C LEU A 118 16.52 -4.16 -17.49
N ASN A 119 16.84 -3.71 -18.70
CA ASN A 119 18.21 -3.80 -19.24
C ASN A 119 19.18 -2.78 -18.65
N ASP A 120 18.68 -1.68 -18.10
CA ASP A 120 19.44 -0.61 -17.48
C ASP A 120 19.47 -0.70 -15.94
N LEU A 121 18.93 -1.79 -15.39
CA LEU A 121 18.91 -2.07 -13.97
C LEU A 121 20.20 -2.77 -13.51
N PRO A 122 20.63 -2.53 -12.27
CA PRO A 122 21.71 -3.30 -11.65
C PRO A 122 21.42 -4.81 -11.58
N GLU A 123 22.42 -5.67 -11.85
CA GLU A 123 22.25 -7.14 -11.87
C GLU A 123 21.76 -7.73 -10.53
N ASN A 124 22.19 -7.16 -9.41
CA ASN A 124 21.83 -7.60 -8.06
C ASN A 124 20.34 -7.41 -7.75
N PHE A 125 19.66 -6.47 -8.42
CA PHE A 125 18.23 -6.26 -8.28
C PHE A 125 17.42 -7.47 -8.77
N LEU A 126 17.87 -8.11 -9.85
CA LEU A 126 17.13 -9.22 -10.48
C LEU A 126 16.89 -10.39 -9.52
N GLY A 127 17.72 -10.55 -8.48
CA GLY A 127 17.58 -11.59 -7.45
C GLY A 127 16.80 -11.19 -6.18
N ILE A 128 16.51 -9.89 -5.97
CA ILE A 128 15.89 -9.39 -4.72
C ILE A 128 14.47 -9.90 -4.51
N ASN A 129 13.82 -10.48 -5.52
CA ASN A 129 12.44 -10.98 -5.40
C ASN A 129 12.26 -12.47 -5.78
N ASP A 130 13.34 -13.22 -5.98
CA ASP A 130 13.28 -14.62 -6.42
C ASP A 130 12.59 -15.58 -5.43
N TYR A 131 12.45 -15.19 -4.17
CA TYR A 131 11.69 -15.95 -3.15
C TYR A 131 10.18 -15.67 -3.19
N ALA A 132 9.71 -14.71 -3.99
CA ALA A 132 8.32 -14.30 -4.01
C ALA A 132 7.44 -15.45 -4.53
N LEU A 133 6.26 -15.62 -3.92
CA LEU A 133 5.23 -16.56 -4.38
C LEU A 133 4.46 -16.05 -5.61
N ALA A 134 4.76 -14.83 -6.08
CA ALA A 134 4.15 -14.22 -7.26
C ALA A 134 4.68 -14.84 -8.55
N PRO A 135 3.84 -15.16 -9.54
CA PRO A 135 4.35 -15.57 -10.85
C PRO A 135 5.24 -14.46 -11.43
N THR A 136 6.28 -14.87 -12.15
CA THR A 136 7.11 -13.96 -12.94
C THR A 136 6.27 -13.33 -14.04
N HIS A 137 6.67 -12.16 -14.53
CA HIS A 137 5.94 -11.51 -15.61
C HIS A 137 5.88 -12.36 -16.89
N ALA A 138 6.96 -13.06 -17.23
CA ALA A 138 6.98 -14.00 -18.35
C ALA A 138 5.92 -15.11 -18.20
N GLU A 139 5.82 -15.74 -17.02
CA GLU A 139 4.78 -16.77 -16.74
C GLU A 139 3.36 -16.19 -16.92
N VAL A 140 3.12 -14.95 -16.45
CA VAL A 140 1.81 -14.31 -16.60
C VAL A 140 1.48 -14.00 -18.06
N VAL A 141 2.46 -13.54 -18.83
CA VAL A 141 2.33 -13.23 -20.26
C VAL A 141 2.07 -14.49 -21.07
N GLU A 142 2.86 -15.53 -20.86
CA GLU A 142 2.72 -16.82 -21.55
C GLU A 142 1.36 -17.45 -21.28
N ALA A 143 0.86 -17.36 -20.04
CA ALA A 143 -0.46 -17.86 -19.67
C ALA A 143 -1.62 -16.93 -20.11
N GLY A 144 -1.33 -15.76 -20.71
CA GLY A 144 -2.33 -14.78 -21.15
C GLY A 144 -3.19 -14.21 -20.01
N LYS A 145 -2.62 -14.05 -18.81
CA LYS A 145 -3.38 -13.74 -17.59
C LYS A 145 -3.34 -12.27 -17.16
N GLN A 146 -2.52 -11.42 -17.78
CA GLN A 146 -2.31 -10.03 -17.34
C GLN A 146 -3.64 -9.28 -17.21
N ARG A 147 -4.49 -9.41 -18.23
CA ARG A 147 -5.76 -8.70 -18.32
C ARG A 147 -6.79 -9.16 -17.30
N SER A 148 -6.91 -10.46 -17.08
CA SER A 148 -7.87 -10.99 -16.10
C SER A 148 -7.41 -10.78 -14.65
N LEU A 149 -6.11 -10.80 -14.38
CA LEU A 149 -5.55 -10.41 -13.08
C LEU A 149 -5.79 -8.93 -12.79
N THR A 150 -5.49 -8.05 -13.76
CA THR A 150 -5.72 -6.61 -13.62
C THR A 150 -7.20 -6.32 -13.41
N HIS A 151 -8.09 -6.98 -14.15
CA HIS A 151 -9.54 -6.90 -13.97
C HIS A 151 -9.97 -7.28 -12.55
N ALA A 152 -9.47 -8.39 -12.01
CA ALA A 152 -9.78 -8.82 -10.65
C ALA A 152 -9.25 -7.88 -9.58
N TYR A 153 -8.09 -7.25 -9.81
CA TYR A 153 -7.55 -6.24 -8.89
C TYR A 153 -8.42 -4.99 -8.87
N LEU A 154 -8.79 -4.44 -10.03
CA LEU A 154 -9.68 -3.28 -10.14
C LEU A 154 -11.08 -3.56 -9.57
N ALA A 155 -11.65 -4.74 -9.85
CA ALA A 155 -12.90 -5.19 -9.22
C ALA A 155 -12.77 -5.23 -7.69
N SER A 156 -11.64 -5.71 -7.18
CA SER A 156 -11.38 -5.73 -5.73
C SER A 156 -11.25 -4.32 -5.14
N VAL A 157 -10.69 -3.35 -5.88
CA VAL A 157 -10.61 -1.95 -5.45
C VAL A 157 -12.01 -1.34 -5.36
N SER A 158 -12.85 -1.48 -6.40
CA SER A 158 -14.25 -0.99 -6.35
C SER A 158 -15.06 -1.61 -5.22
N PHE A 159 -14.85 -2.89 -4.94
CA PHE A 159 -15.50 -3.54 -3.81
C PHE A 159 -15.07 -2.94 -2.45
N VAL A 160 -13.79 -2.61 -2.28
CA VAL A 160 -13.31 -1.93 -1.06
C VAL A 160 -13.86 -0.51 -0.96
N ASP A 161 -13.90 0.21 -2.08
CA ASP A 161 -14.50 1.55 -2.14
C ASP A 161 -15.95 1.54 -1.62
N HIS A 162 -16.73 0.53 -2.01
CA HIS A 162 -18.07 0.31 -1.44
C HIS A 162 -18.05 0.04 0.08
N CYS A 163 -17.12 -0.78 0.57
CA CYS A 163 -16.97 -1.05 2.01
C CYS A 163 -16.61 0.23 2.78
N VAL A 164 -15.73 1.08 2.22
CA VAL A 164 -15.43 2.41 2.76
C VAL A 164 -16.70 3.26 2.81
N GLY A 165 -17.49 3.26 1.73
CA GLY A 165 -18.78 3.97 1.65
C GLY A 165 -19.77 3.58 2.76
N ILE A 166 -19.87 2.29 3.10
CA ILE A 166 -20.71 1.81 4.22
C ILE A 166 -20.31 2.49 5.55
N VAL A 167 -19.01 2.54 5.83
CA VAL A 167 -18.49 3.16 7.08
C VAL A 167 -18.72 4.66 7.06
N LEU A 168 -18.43 5.33 5.94
CA LEU A 168 -18.56 6.79 5.81
C LEU A 168 -20.02 7.25 5.89
N GLU A 169 -20.96 6.52 5.29
CA GLU A 169 -22.39 6.87 5.38
C GLU A 169 -22.92 6.71 6.80
N SER A 170 -22.48 5.69 7.54
CA SER A 170 -22.81 5.58 8.97
C SER A 170 -22.17 6.70 9.78
N LEU A 171 -20.89 7.04 9.53
CA LEU A 171 -20.25 8.16 10.22
C LEU A 171 -21.03 9.46 10.01
N LYS A 172 -21.46 9.72 8.77
CA LYS A 172 -22.20 10.92 8.39
C LYS A 172 -23.57 11.04 9.09
N SER A 173 -24.25 9.93 9.37
CA SER A 173 -25.52 9.92 10.10
C SER A 173 -25.34 9.83 11.63
N SER A 174 -24.12 9.60 12.11
CA SER A 174 -23.81 9.51 13.53
C SER A 174 -23.68 10.87 14.22
N PRO A 175 -23.73 10.92 15.57
CA PRO A 175 -23.41 12.13 16.34
C PRO A 175 -21.97 12.65 16.15
N TYR A 176 -21.08 11.87 15.52
CA TYR A 176 -19.65 12.18 15.38
C TYR A 176 -19.28 12.78 14.01
N ALA A 177 -20.23 12.95 13.09
CA ALA A 177 -19.99 13.38 11.71
C ALA A 177 -19.13 14.65 11.60
N GLU A 178 -19.45 15.66 12.42
CA GLU A 178 -18.80 16.98 12.39
C GLU A 178 -17.52 17.05 13.24
N ASN A 179 -17.15 15.97 13.95
CA ASN A 179 -16.02 15.96 14.89
C ASN A 179 -15.11 14.73 14.73
N THR A 180 -15.00 14.22 13.50
CA THR A 180 -14.16 13.05 13.21
C THR A 180 -13.09 13.39 12.18
N LEU A 181 -11.85 13.08 12.52
CA LEU A 181 -10.74 13.03 11.56
C LEU A 181 -10.68 11.65 10.92
N ILE A 182 -10.62 11.62 9.61
CA ILE A 182 -10.57 10.41 8.78
C ILE A 182 -9.20 10.39 8.08
N VAL A 183 -8.51 9.26 8.19
CA VAL A 183 -7.29 8.98 7.43
C VAL A 183 -7.48 7.71 6.63
N LEU A 184 -7.49 7.82 5.31
CA LEU A 184 -7.54 6.68 4.39
C LEU A 184 -6.15 6.46 3.79
N TRP A 185 -5.61 5.25 3.93
CA TRP A 185 -4.29 4.89 3.43
C TRP A 185 -4.15 3.40 3.10
N SER A 186 -3.12 3.04 2.34
CA SER A 186 -2.72 1.63 2.08
C SER A 186 -1.35 1.34 2.70
N ASP A 187 -1.10 0.11 3.13
CA ASP A 187 0.16 -0.32 3.74
C ASP A 187 1.33 -0.38 2.75
N HIS A 188 1.02 -0.70 1.50
CA HIS A 188 1.94 -0.65 0.37
C HIS A 188 1.15 -0.54 -0.95
N GLY A 189 1.86 -0.30 -2.04
CA GLY A 189 1.29 -0.32 -3.40
C GLY A 189 1.28 -1.73 -4.01
N PHE A 190 0.99 -1.86 -5.30
CA PHE A 190 0.92 -3.16 -5.98
C PHE A 190 1.18 -3.05 -7.49
N HIS A 191 2.10 -3.87 -7.99
CA HIS A 191 2.41 -4.09 -9.41
C HIS A 191 1.39 -5.01 -10.07
N LEU A 192 0.93 -4.62 -11.26
CA LEU A 192 0.05 -5.36 -12.17
C LEU A 192 0.72 -5.62 -13.52
N GLY A 193 2.05 -5.61 -13.55
CA GLY A 193 2.88 -5.86 -14.72
C GLY A 193 3.97 -4.81 -14.93
N GLU A 194 3.81 -3.61 -14.35
CA GLU A 194 4.81 -2.54 -14.36
C GLU A 194 6.19 -3.06 -14.00
N LYS A 195 7.22 -2.56 -14.68
CA LYS A 195 8.61 -3.05 -14.54
C LYS A 195 8.76 -4.56 -14.56
N GLN A 196 7.96 -5.20 -15.43
CA GLN A 196 7.86 -6.65 -15.56
C GLN A 196 7.73 -7.36 -14.20
N HIS A 197 6.99 -6.74 -13.28
CA HIS A 197 6.83 -7.21 -11.91
C HIS A 197 5.36 -7.41 -11.56
N TRP A 198 5.13 -8.24 -10.55
CA TRP A 198 3.80 -8.50 -10.01
C TRP A 198 3.87 -8.49 -8.49
N ALA A 199 2.81 -7.97 -7.85
CA ALA A 199 2.72 -7.85 -6.41
C ALA A 199 3.47 -6.65 -5.82
N LYS A 200 4.37 -6.85 -4.87
CA LYS A 200 5.04 -5.82 -4.08
C LYS A 200 6.39 -6.38 -3.66
N ARG A 201 7.14 -5.61 -2.87
CA ARG A 201 8.53 -5.89 -2.45
C ARG A 201 9.57 -5.39 -3.45
N THR A 202 9.24 -4.33 -4.18
CA THR A 202 10.24 -3.49 -4.88
C THR A 202 10.31 -2.14 -4.19
N LEU A 203 11.32 -1.35 -4.58
CA LEU A 203 11.53 0.02 -4.12
C LEU A 203 11.05 1.08 -5.13
N TRP A 204 10.42 0.64 -6.23
CA TRP A 204 9.82 1.47 -7.28
C TRP A 204 8.53 2.14 -6.84
N GLU A 205 8.07 3.09 -7.65
CA GLU A 205 6.85 3.88 -7.40
C GLU A 205 5.63 2.98 -7.13
N GLU A 206 5.37 1.93 -7.91
CA GLU A 206 4.13 1.15 -7.81
C GLU A 206 4.02 0.37 -6.51
N SER A 207 5.15 -0.03 -5.89
CA SER A 207 5.13 -0.73 -4.60
C SER A 207 5.13 0.22 -3.41
N THR A 208 5.54 1.48 -3.60
CA THR A 208 5.83 2.42 -2.49
C THR A 208 4.90 3.63 -2.44
N LYS A 209 4.26 3.99 -3.55
CA LYS A 209 3.21 5.00 -3.62
C LYS A 209 1.88 4.38 -3.22
N VAL A 210 1.18 5.06 -2.31
CA VAL A 210 -0.11 4.62 -1.77
C VAL A 210 -1.09 5.78 -1.72
N PRO A 211 -2.41 5.53 -1.75
CA PRO A 211 -3.35 6.57 -1.37
C PRO A 211 -3.05 7.02 0.06
N LEU A 212 -3.13 8.33 0.30
CA LEU A 212 -3.09 8.93 1.63
C LEU A 212 -4.00 10.17 1.62
N LEU A 213 -5.16 10.06 2.26
CA LEU A 213 -6.13 11.14 2.36
C LEU A 213 -6.36 11.48 3.82
N PHE A 214 -6.41 12.78 4.13
CA PHE A 214 -6.85 13.30 5.41
C PHE A 214 -8.11 14.14 5.19
N VAL A 215 -9.15 13.85 5.96
CA VAL A 215 -10.44 14.56 5.89
C VAL A 215 -10.93 14.84 7.30
N GLY A 216 -11.55 15.99 7.53
CA GLY A 216 -12.22 16.28 8.79
C GLY A 216 -12.01 17.73 9.26
N PRO A 217 -12.38 18.03 10.51
CA PRO A 217 -12.32 19.38 11.05
C PRO A 217 -10.93 20.01 10.94
N GLY A 218 -10.88 21.26 10.47
CA GLY A 218 -9.64 22.02 10.34
C GLY A 218 -8.77 21.65 9.14
N ILE A 219 -9.22 20.77 8.25
CA ILE A 219 -8.54 20.39 7.01
C ILE A 219 -9.31 20.95 5.81
N LYS A 220 -8.62 21.62 4.89
CA LYS A 220 -9.24 22.16 3.68
C LYS A 220 -9.64 21.02 2.73
N PRO A 221 -10.90 20.94 2.27
CA PRO A 221 -11.32 19.90 1.35
C PRO A 221 -10.82 20.16 -0.08
N GLY A 222 -10.57 19.09 -0.83
CA GLY A 222 -10.32 19.15 -2.28
C GLY A 222 -8.93 19.66 -2.69
N GLU A 223 -7.97 19.69 -1.77
CA GLU A 223 -6.59 20.11 -2.05
C GLU A 223 -5.69 18.90 -2.35
N ASP A 224 -5.07 18.89 -3.53
CA ASP A 224 -4.09 17.89 -3.92
C ASP A 224 -2.66 18.33 -3.56
N CYS A 225 -1.96 17.54 -2.75
CA CYS A 225 -0.58 17.80 -2.34
C CYS A 225 0.40 16.93 -3.15
N ARG A 226 1.39 17.55 -3.79
CA ARG A 226 2.44 16.86 -4.56
C ARG A 226 3.68 16.51 -3.73
N GLU A 227 3.73 16.91 -2.46
CA GLU A 227 4.86 16.62 -1.60
C GLU A 227 4.88 15.14 -1.17
N PRO A 228 6.05 14.48 -1.20
CA PRO A 228 6.16 13.08 -0.80
C PRO A 228 5.95 12.92 0.71
N ALA A 229 4.94 12.15 1.11
CA ALA A 229 4.69 11.79 2.49
C ALA A 229 5.18 10.37 2.81
N SER A 230 5.61 10.15 4.05
CA SER A 230 5.83 8.80 4.60
C SER A 230 4.61 8.37 5.41
N LEU A 231 4.30 7.08 5.43
CA LEU A 231 3.29 6.54 6.35
C LEU A 231 3.65 6.76 7.83
N LEU A 232 4.95 6.92 8.14
CA LEU A 232 5.41 7.30 9.48
C LEU A 232 4.94 8.70 9.90
N ASP A 233 4.59 9.56 8.94
CA ASP A 233 4.12 10.92 9.18
C ASP A 233 2.68 10.98 9.69
N ILE A 234 1.90 9.90 9.51
CA ILE A 234 0.50 9.83 9.94
C ILE A 234 0.39 10.04 11.46
N TYR A 235 1.18 9.29 12.23
CA TYR A 235 1.10 9.34 13.69
C TYR A 235 1.44 10.73 14.27
N PRO A 236 2.60 11.38 13.97
CA PRO A 236 2.87 12.71 14.48
C PRO A 236 1.89 13.77 13.94
N THR A 237 1.25 13.55 12.79
CA THR A 237 0.18 14.42 12.29
C THR A 237 -1.07 14.32 13.15
N LEU A 238 -1.53 13.11 13.45
CA LEU A 238 -2.67 12.88 14.33
C LEU A 238 -2.43 13.39 15.76
N VAL A 239 -1.21 13.23 16.29
CA VAL A 239 -0.82 13.78 17.59
C VAL A 239 -1.06 15.29 17.63
N LYS A 240 -0.64 16.02 16.59
CA LYS A 240 -0.85 17.48 16.53
C LYS A 240 -2.31 17.87 16.28
N LEU A 241 -3.02 17.16 15.39
CA LEU A 241 -4.41 17.48 15.07
C LEU A 241 -5.35 17.22 16.26
N CYS A 242 -5.04 16.23 17.10
CA CYS A 242 -5.82 15.87 18.27
C CYS A 242 -5.30 16.50 19.59
N ASP A 243 -4.33 17.42 19.52
CA ASP A 243 -3.68 18.05 20.69
C ASP A 243 -3.21 17.04 21.75
N LEU A 244 -2.61 15.93 21.28
CA LEU A 244 -2.08 14.89 22.15
C LEU A 244 -0.63 15.20 22.56
N PRO A 245 -0.16 14.64 23.70
CA PRO A 245 1.23 14.77 24.11
C PRO A 245 2.19 14.28 23.02
N ALA A 246 3.24 15.07 22.76
CA ALA A 246 4.28 14.69 21.82
C ALA A 246 5.00 13.42 22.29
N SER A 247 5.32 12.54 21.33
CA SER A 247 6.13 11.34 21.58
C SER A 247 7.51 11.52 20.94
N SER A 248 8.57 11.33 21.74
CA SER A 248 9.96 11.41 21.29
C SER A 248 10.41 10.20 20.47
N TYR A 249 9.57 9.17 20.36
CA TYR A 249 9.88 7.94 19.63
C TYR A 249 9.48 7.98 18.15
N LEU A 250 8.84 9.07 17.70
CA LEU A 250 8.34 9.19 16.33
C LEU A 250 9.43 9.72 15.40
N GLU A 251 9.74 8.96 14.36
CA GLU A 251 10.70 9.35 13.31
C GLU A 251 10.03 10.12 12.16
N GLY A 252 8.71 9.99 12.01
CA GLY A 252 7.93 10.75 11.03
C GLY A 252 7.84 12.24 11.36
N VAL A 253 7.49 13.03 10.35
CA VAL A 253 7.32 14.48 10.44
C VAL A 253 5.86 14.83 10.16
N SER A 254 5.26 15.63 11.03
CA SER A 254 3.86 16.01 10.87
C SER A 254 3.59 16.72 9.53
N LEU A 255 2.53 16.28 8.85
CA LEU A 255 1.97 16.84 7.61
C LEU A 255 1.12 18.10 7.84
N LEU A 256 1.00 18.59 9.08
CA LEU A 256 0.15 19.74 9.38
C LEU A 256 0.45 20.99 8.52
N PRO A 257 1.71 21.31 8.17
CA PRO A 257 1.98 22.39 7.22
C PRO A 257 1.32 22.14 5.85
N GLN A 258 1.47 20.93 5.29
CA GLN A 258 0.87 20.53 4.02
C GLN A 258 -0.67 20.47 4.06
N LEU A 259 -1.25 20.08 5.19
CA LEU A 259 -2.71 20.07 5.38
C LEU A 259 -3.32 21.48 5.45
N ARG A 260 -2.53 22.50 5.84
CA ARG A 260 -2.95 23.90 5.88
C ARG A 260 -2.77 24.59 4.52
N ASP A 261 -1.69 24.24 3.83
CA ASP A 261 -1.35 24.73 2.50
C ASP A 261 -0.62 23.62 1.73
N ALA A 262 -1.31 23.02 0.76
CA ALA A 262 -0.82 21.90 -0.05
C ALA A 262 0.39 22.26 -0.92
N ALA A 263 0.67 23.56 -1.13
CA ALA A 263 1.86 24.02 -1.84
C ALA A 263 3.11 24.08 -0.94
N THR A 264 2.96 23.94 0.38
CA THR A 264 4.07 24.03 1.34
C THR A 264 5.11 22.93 1.08
N PRO A 265 6.34 23.28 0.67
CA PRO A 265 7.38 22.30 0.42
C PRO A 265 7.74 21.49 1.66
N ARG A 266 8.14 20.25 1.46
CA ARG A 266 8.76 19.44 2.51
C ARG A 266 10.27 19.61 2.51
N GLU A 267 10.82 19.72 3.71
CA GLU A 267 12.27 19.79 3.93
C GLU A 267 12.97 18.43 3.76
N LYS A 268 12.21 17.32 3.83
CA LYS A 268 12.73 15.96 3.79
C LYS A 268 11.97 15.11 2.78
N PRO A 269 12.66 14.25 2.00
CA PRO A 269 12.02 13.27 1.13
C PRO A 269 11.32 12.19 1.96
N ALA A 270 10.43 11.43 1.32
CA ALA A 270 9.93 10.18 1.87
C ALA A 270 10.99 9.09 1.70
N ILE A 271 11.22 8.30 2.74
CA ILE A 271 12.21 7.21 2.75
C ILE A 271 11.48 5.89 2.97
N THR A 272 11.66 4.96 2.05
CA THR A 272 11.15 3.58 2.16
C THR A 272 12.34 2.62 2.20
N SER A 273 12.28 1.65 3.11
CA SER A 273 13.34 0.63 3.23
C SER A 273 12.77 -0.75 2.97
N SER A 274 13.53 -1.59 2.28
CA SER A 274 13.15 -2.97 1.99
C SER A 274 14.35 -3.89 2.24
N TYR A 275 14.21 -4.77 3.24
CA TYR A 275 15.32 -5.59 3.75
C TYR A 275 16.53 -4.77 4.20
N PHE A 276 17.57 -5.47 4.65
CA PHE A 276 18.81 -4.83 5.06
C PHE A 276 19.47 -4.11 3.88
N GLY A 277 19.84 -2.85 4.09
CA GLY A 277 20.70 -2.08 3.18
C GLY A 277 20.03 -1.51 1.92
N ASN A 278 18.75 -1.79 1.63
CA ASN A 278 18.08 -1.24 0.44
C ASN A 278 17.07 -0.16 0.80
N HIS A 279 17.17 0.97 0.11
CA HIS A 279 16.42 2.18 0.40
C HIS A 279 15.94 2.87 -0.88
N SER A 280 14.75 3.47 -0.80
CA SER A 280 14.27 4.43 -1.78
C SER A 280 14.07 5.79 -1.14
N ILE A 281 14.58 6.83 -1.79
CA ILE A 281 14.46 8.23 -1.41
C ILE A 281 13.60 8.92 -2.47
N ARG A 282 12.39 9.33 -2.09
CA ARG A 282 11.44 10.01 -2.98
C ARG A 282 11.30 11.47 -2.59
N SER A 283 11.84 12.37 -3.41
CA SER A 283 11.57 13.83 -3.33
C SER A 283 10.30 14.16 -4.12
N ARG A 284 9.98 15.45 -4.37
CA ARG A 284 8.84 15.83 -5.23
C ARG A 284 9.01 15.33 -6.66
N ASP A 285 10.20 15.52 -7.22
CA ASP A 285 10.46 15.33 -8.65
C ASP A 285 11.35 14.13 -8.94
N TRP A 286 12.06 13.58 -7.95
CA TRP A 286 13.07 12.55 -8.16
C TRP A 286 12.87 11.36 -7.24
N ARG A 287 13.29 10.18 -7.72
CA ARG A 287 13.52 8.99 -6.90
C ARG A 287 14.96 8.52 -7.06
N LEU A 288 15.62 8.27 -5.93
CA LEU A 288 16.84 7.49 -5.85
C LEU A 288 16.51 6.13 -5.20
N ILE A 289 16.97 5.03 -5.80
CA ILE A 289 17.02 3.73 -5.14
C ILE A 289 18.48 3.38 -4.93
N SER A 290 18.83 2.92 -3.73
CA SER A 290 20.15 2.42 -3.38
C SER A 290 20.03 1.03 -2.80
N TYR A 291 20.90 0.13 -3.26
CA TYR A 291 20.96 -1.26 -2.82
C TYR A 291 22.09 -1.48 -1.81
N GLU A 292 22.01 -2.62 -1.12
CA GLU A 292 22.96 -3.05 -0.08
C GLU A 292 24.42 -3.08 -0.57
N ASP A 293 24.65 -3.46 -1.83
CA ASP A 293 25.98 -3.52 -2.44
C ASP A 293 26.47 -2.19 -3.05
N GLY A 294 25.67 -1.13 -2.93
CA GLY A 294 25.99 0.21 -3.43
C GLY A 294 25.51 0.49 -4.84
N ALA A 295 24.88 -0.46 -5.54
CA ALA A 295 24.21 -0.20 -6.81
C ALA A 295 23.06 0.80 -6.62
N LYS A 296 22.76 1.58 -7.66
CA LYS A 296 21.78 2.67 -7.62
C LYS A 296 20.92 2.74 -8.87
N GLU A 297 19.72 3.26 -8.68
CA GLU A 297 18.82 3.73 -9.74
C GLU A 297 18.39 5.17 -9.47
N LEU A 298 18.23 5.98 -10.51
CA LEU A 298 17.78 7.37 -10.40
C LEU A 298 16.73 7.67 -11.46
N TYR A 299 15.59 8.24 -11.05
CA TYR A 299 14.46 8.53 -11.94
C TYR A 299 13.96 9.97 -11.78
N ASP A 300 13.73 10.65 -12.91
CA ASP A 300 13.09 11.96 -12.99
C ASP A 300 11.58 11.83 -13.27
N HIS A 301 10.76 11.96 -12.24
CA HIS A 301 9.30 11.80 -12.34
C HIS A 301 8.60 12.96 -13.05
N ARG A 302 9.31 14.02 -13.45
CA ARG A 302 8.73 15.11 -14.25
C ARG A 302 8.56 14.69 -15.71
N THR A 303 9.44 13.81 -16.19
CA THR A 303 9.51 13.36 -17.58
C THR A 303 9.29 11.86 -17.73
N ASP A 304 9.51 11.08 -16.66
CA ASP A 304 9.42 9.62 -16.66
C ASP A 304 8.72 9.13 -15.38
N SER A 305 7.39 9.26 -15.33
CA SER A 305 6.61 8.88 -14.16
C SER A 305 6.55 7.37 -13.93
N ASP A 306 6.81 6.58 -14.97
CA ASP A 306 6.79 5.11 -14.98
C ASP A 306 8.18 4.50 -14.75
N GLU A 307 9.19 5.37 -14.50
CA GLU A 307 10.56 5.00 -14.15
C GLU A 307 11.28 4.15 -15.22
N PHE A 308 10.97 4.29 -16.51
CA PHE A 308 11.53 3.44 -17.57
C PHE A 308 13.02 3.65 -17.88
N HIS A 309 13.61 4.76 -17.48
CA HIS A 309 15.00 5.10 -17.79
C HIS A 309 15.80 5.41 -16.53
N ASN A 310 16.72 4.51 -16.19
CA ASN A 310 17.63 4.68 -15.07
C ASN A 310 18.75 5.67 -15.42
N LEU A 311 18.74 6.84 -14.76
CA LEU A 311 19.68 7.94 -14.94
C LEU A 311 20.90 7.86 -14.01
N ALA A 312 21.06 6.79 -13.21
CA ALA A 312 22.09 6.73 -12.18
C ALA A 312 23.53 6.82 -12.73
N ASN A 313 23.74 6.40 -13.99
CA ASN A 313 25.03 6.43 -14.67
C ASN A 313 25.20 7.66 -15.59
N ASP A 314 24.19 8.53 -15.67
CA ASP A 314 24.26 9.74 -16.49
C ASP A 314 25.09 10.83 -15.78
N PRO A 315 26.20 11.30 -16.38
CA PRO A 315 27.01 12.37 -15.81
C PRO A 315 26.25 13.67 -15.56
N GLU A 316 25.21 13.97 -16.34
CA GLU A 316 24.42 15.21 -16.20
C GLU A 316 23.60 15.24 -14.89
N HIS A 317 23.30 14.07 -14.32
CA HIS A 317 22.48 13.92 -13.12
C HIS A 317 23.26 13.59 -11.85
N ARG A 318 24.60 13.65 -11.91
CA ARG A 318 25.49 13.33 -10.79
C ARG A 318 25.20 14.14 -9.52
N ASN A 319 24.99 15.45 -9.65
CA ASN A 319 24.72 16.30 -8.49
C ASN A 319 23.40 15.91 -7.81
N THR A 320 22.35 15.64 -8.58
CA THR A 320 21.06 15.17 -8.07
C THR A 320 21.21 13.85 -7.32
N LEU A 321 21.99 12.90 -7.87
CA LEU A 321 22.26 11.62 -7.24
C LEU A 321 23.00 11.79 -5.90
N GLU A 322 24.03 12.64 -5.86
CA GLU A 322 24.81 12.93 -4.66
C GLU A 322 23.93 13.63 -3.59
N ASP A 323 23.11 14.60 -3.98
CA ASP A 323 22.19 15.32 -3.10
C ASP A 323 21.15 14.38 -2.47
N LEU A 324 20.53 13.49 -3.26
CA LEU A 324 19.58 12.50 -2.75
C LEU A 324 20.28 11.45 -1.89
N SER A 325 21.52 11.09 -2.20
CA SER A 325 22.31 10.12 -1.42
C SER A 325 22.58 10.62 0.01
N ASN A 326 22.59 11.94 0.25
CA ASN A 326 22.74 12.50 1.60
C ASN A 326 21.57 12.15 2.54
N TRP A 327 20.43 11.73 1.99
CA TRP A 327 19.26 11.28 2.76
C TRP A 327 19.26 9.79 3.09
N LEU A 328 20.21 9.02 2.54
CA LEU A 328 20.32 7.60 2.85
C LEU A 328 20.56 7.38 4.36
N PRO A 329 19.88 6.40 4.97
CA PRO A 329 20.14 6.06 6.37
C PRO A 329 21.61 5.71 6.59
N LYS A 330 22.26 6.41 7.54
CA LYS A 330 23.69 6.18 7.86
C LYS A 330 23.96 4.82 8.52
N LYS A 331 22.93 4.20 9.10
CA LYS A 331 22.98 2.89 9.75
C LYS A 331 21.72 2.12 9.41
N ALA A 332 21.87 1.02 8.68
CA ALA A 332 20.77 0.08 8.46
C ALA A 332 20.55 -0.75 9.74
N ALA A 333 19.29 -0.90 10.16
CA ALA A 333 18.94 -1.82 11.23
C ALA A 333 19.12 -3.27 10.76
N PRO A 334 19.65 -4.17 11.60
CA PRO A 334 19.78 -5.59 11.23
C PRO A 334 18.40 -6.22 10.96
N GLU A 335 18.35 -7.22 10.10
CA GLU A 335 17.10 -7.98 9.91
C GLU A 335 16.67 -8.64 11.22
N PHE A 336 15.38 -8.52 11.55
CA PHE A 336 14.83 -9.12 12.77
C PHE A 336 14.98 -10.64 12.81
N LYS A 337 14.90 -11.30 11.65
CA LYS A 337 15.07 -12.75 11.54
C LYS A 337 16.53 -13.08 11.25
N ALA A 338 17.11 -14.00 12.04
CA ALA A 338 18.47 -14.50 11.81
C ALA A 338 18.66 -15.15 10.42
N LYS A 339 17.59 -15.68 9.82
CA LYS A 339 17.60 -16.18 8.44
C LYS A 339 16.58 -15.40 7.62
N SER A 340 17.08 -14.61 6.67
CA SER A 340 16.26 -13.80 5.77
C SER A 340 15.25 -14.67 5.01
N GLU A 341 14.08 -14.13 4.71
CA GLU A 341 13.14 -14.76 3.77
C GLU A 341 13.78 -14.91 2.39
N ARG A 342 14.71 -14.00 2.02
CA ARG A 342 15.53 -14.06 0.81
C ARG A 342 16.36 -15.34 0.70
N ALA A 343 16.76 -15.92 1.82
CA ALA A 343 17.52 -17.18 1.85
C ALA A 343 16.66 -18.43 1.57
N ARG A 344 15.33 -18.26 1.42
CA ARG A 344 14.41 -19.32 1.00
C ARG A 344 14.21 -19.20 -0.51
N GLY A 345 15.23 -19.54 -1.28
CA GLY A 345 15.10 -19.56 -2.74
C GLY A 345 13.94 -20.45 -3.19
N ARG A 346 13.36 -20.18 -4.35
CA ARG A 346 12.50 -21.15 -5.04
C ARG A 346 13.33 -22.42 -5.22
N LYS A 347 12.88 -23.54 -4.63
CA LYS A 347 13.33 -24.85 -5.09
C LYS A 347 12.83 -24.95 -6.54
N LYS A 348 13.73 -24.80 -7.50
CA LYS A 348 13.44 -25.03 -8.92
C LYS A 348 12.92 -26.45 -9.13
#